data_AF-A0A377V2F0-F1
#
_entry.id   AF-A0A377V2F0-F1
#
_cell.length_a   1.000
_cell.length_b   1.000
_cell.length_c   1.000
_cell.angle_alpha   90.00
_cell.angle_beta   90.00
_cell.angle_gamma   90.00
#
_symmetry.space_group_name_H-M   'P 1'
#
loop_
_entity.id
_entity.type
_entity.pdbx_description
1 polymer ?
#
loop_
_entity_poly.entity_id
_entity_poly.type
_entity_poly.pdbx_seq_one_letter_code
_entity_poly.pdbx_strand_id
1 'polypeptide(L)'
;MDFTAGLMPLDTALAQMLDRITPLNATETVPLLQAFSRVTAHDIVSPLDVPGFDNAAMDGYAVRLNDLRDGAALPVAGKAFAGQPFNDAWPSGTCIRIMTGAPVPEGCDAVVMQEETEQTEAGVRFIAPVKAGQHIRRRGEDIAHGAVVFPAGTPLTVAELPVLASLGIAEVEVVRKVRVAVFSTGDELQLPGQPLGDGQIYDTNRLAVHLMLQQLGYEVINLGIIPDDPAKLRDAFIAADQQADVVISSGGVSVGEADYTKNYPRRAGGDRLLEAGD
;
A
#
# COMPACT_ATOMS: atom_id res chain seq x y z
N MET A 1 20.38 -43.61 -13.91
CA MET A 1 20.30 -43.15 -12.52
C MET A 1 19.56 -41.83 -12.56
N ASP A 2 18.42 -41.76 -11.89
CA ASP A 2 17.65 -40.53 -11.83
C ASP A 2 18.35 -39.61 -10.81
N PHE A 3 19.03 -38.57 -11.32
CA PHE A 3 19.79 -37.61 -10.50
C PHE A 3 18.88 -36.78 -9.57
N THR A 4 17.57 -36.95 -9.65
CA THR A 4 16.58 -36.23 -8.84
C THR A 4 15.97 -37.05 -7.70
N ALA A 5 16.33 -38.33 -7.57
CA ALA A 5 15.82 -39.20 -6.51
C ALA A 5 16.23 -38.68 -5.12
N GLY A 6 15.28 -38.05 -4.41
CA GLY A 6 15.48 -37.46 -3.07
C GLY A 6 15.44 -35.92 -3.02
N LEU A 7 15.35 -35.24 -4.17
CA LEU A 7 15.21 -33.78 -4.22
C LEU A 7 13.74 -33.36 -4.07
N MET A 8 13.49 -32.32 -3.28
CA MET A 8 12.16 -31.73 -3.11
C MET A 8 11.92 -30.64 -4.17
N PRO A 9 10.77 -30.65 -4.88
CA PRO A 9 10.41 -29.54 -5.76
C PRO A 9 10.27 -28.22 -5.00
N LEU A 10 10.64 -27.10 -5.62
CA LEU A 10 10.58 -25.76 -5.03
C LEU A 10 9.18 -25.43 -4.49
N ASP A 11 8.14 -25.65 -5.30
CA ASP A 11 6.76 -25.34 -4.91
C ASP A 11 6.31 -26.15 -3.69
N THR A 12 6.75 -27.41 -3.59
CA THR A 12 6.49 -28.27 -2.43
C THR A 12 7.20 -27.74 -1.18
N ALA A 13 8.45 -27.31 -1.31
CA ALA A 13 9.21 -26.74 -0.20
C ALA A 13 8.58 -25.43 0.29
N LEU A 14 8.21 -24.55 -0.64
CA LEU A 14 7.56 -23.28 -0.35
C LEU A 14 6.21 -23.47 0.34
N ALA A 15 5.37 -24.38 -0.16
CA ALA A 15 4.09 -24.70 0.48
C ALA A 15 4.29 -25.24 1.91
N GLN A 16 5.23 -26.16 2.11
CA GLN A 16 5.52 -26.69 3.45
C GLN A 16 6.05 -25.63 4.42
N MET A 17 6.76 -24.62 3.93
CA MET A 17 7.20 -23.48 4.74
C MET A 17 6.02 -22.59 5.12
N LEU A 18 5.18 -22.23 4.15
CA LEU A 18 4.03 -21.35 4.37
C LEU A 18 2.98 -21.97 5.31
N ASP A 19 2.73 -23.28 5.22
CA ASP A 19 1.78 -24.02 6.07
C ASP A 19 2.15 -24.00 7.57
N ARG A 20 3.39 -23.64 7.88
CA ARG A 20 3.94 -23.62 9.24
C ARG A 20 4.01 -22.22 9.85
N ILE A 21 3.86 -21.19 9.02
CA ILE A 21 4.03 -19.80 9.43
C ILE A 21 2.65 -19.23 9.77
N THR A 22 2.54 -18.64 10.96
CA THR A 22 1.38 -17.83 11.32
C THR A 22 1.72 -16.36 11.10
N PRO A 23 0.86 -15.58 10.39
CA PRO A 23 1.06 -14.15 10.25
C PRO A 23 1.18 -13.43 11.60
N LEU A 24 2.01 -12.39 11.65
CA LEU A 24 2.10 -11.54 12.83
C LEU A 24 0.77 -10.83 13.09
N ASN A 25 0.40 -10.73 14.36
CA ASN A 25 -0.82 -10.05 14.82
C ASN A 25 -0.53 -8.80 15.67
N ALA A 26 0.74 -8.55 16.02
CA ALA A 26 1.12 -7.36 16.76
C ALA A 26 1.03 -6.13 15.84
N THR A 27 0.36 -5.09 16.32
CA THR A 27 0.06 -3.89 15.53
C THR A 27 0.80 -2.67 16.09
N GLU A 28 0.92 -1.65 15.25
CA GLU A 28 1.37 -0.31 15.63
C GLU A 28 0.63 0.73 14.78
N THR A 29 0.39 1.92 15.34
CA THR A 29 -0.19 3.05 14.59
C THR A 29 0.93 3.92 14.08
N VAL A 30 0.92 4.21 12.77
CA VAL A 30 1.95 5.03 12.12
C VAL A 30 1.31 6.12 11.26
N PRO A 31 1.95 7.30 11.12
CA PRO A 31 1.54 8.30 10.14
C PRO A 31 1.58 7.73 8.70
N LEU A 32 0.71 8.20 7.81
CA LEU A 32 0.64 7.70 6.43
C LEU A 32 1.99 7.75 5.68
N LEU A 33 2.82 8.75 5.95
CA LEU A 33 4.16 8.88 5.35
C LEU A 33 5.14 7.77 5.77
N GLN A 34 4.87 7.07 6.87
CA GLN A 34 5.65 5.94 7.36
C GLN A 34 4.97 4.59 7.09
N ALA A 35 3.81 4.61 6.44
CA ALA A 35 2.98 3.45 6.17
C ALA A 35 3.29 2.76 4.82
N PHE A 36 4.19 3.32 4.00
CA PHE A 36 4.60 2.67 2.75
C PHE A 36 5.24 1.30 3.01
N SER A 37 4.83 0.29 2.22
CA SER A 37 5.20 -1.11 2.38
C SER A 37 4.80 -1.74 3.72
N ARG A 38 3.84 -1.13 4.45
CA ARG A 38 3.22 -1.73 5.64
C ARG A 38 1.94 -2.46 5.25
N VAL A 39 1.43 -3.29 6.15
CA VAL A 39 0.21 -4.09 5.92
C VAL A 39 -0.86 -3.64 6.90
N THR A 40 -2.08 -3.36 6.43
CA THR A 40 -3.19 -2.95 7.29
C THR A 40 -3.50 -4.02 8.34
N ALA A 41 -3.64 -3.61 9.60
CA ALA A 41 -3.99 -4.54 10.68
C ALA A 41 -5.48 -4.89 10.69
N HIS A 42 -6.31 -3.93 10.31
CA HIS A 42 -7.77 -4.00 10.34
C HIS A 42 -8.36 -3.45 9.03
N ASP A 43 -9.65 -3.74 8.79
CA ASP A 43 -10.41 -3.11 7.72
C ASP A 43 -10.40 -1.59 7.90
N ILE A 44 -10.04 -0.88 6.85
CA ILE A 44 -10.11 0.57 6.82
C ILE A 44 -11.49 0.96 6.32
N VAL A 45 -12.27 1.56 7.22
CA VAL A 45 -13.63 2.01 6.95
C VAL A 45 -13.62 3.50 6.63
N SER A 46 -14.37 3.90 5.59
CA SER A 46 -14.48 5.30 5.21
C SER A 46 -15.25 6.10 6.25
N PRO A 47 -14.69 7.21 6.79
CA PRO A 47 -15.40 8.10 7.70
C PRO A 47 -16.30 9.11 6.97
N LEU A 48 -16.32 9.12 5.64
CA LEU A 48 -17.03 10.10 4.82
C LEU A 48 -17.47 9.53 3.47
N ASP A 49 -18.39 10.24 2.80
CA ASP A 49 -18.73 9.98 1.40
C ASP A 49 -17.69 10.62 0.47
N VAL A 50 -17.29 9.92 -0.58
CA VAL A 50 -16.46 10.43 -1.69
C VAL A 50 -17.23 10.26 -3.00
N PRO A 51 -17.53 11.36 -3.73
CA PRO A 51 -17.39 12.75 -3.31
C PRO A 51 -18.31 13.08 -2.12
N GLY A 52 -17.98 14.12 -1.34
CA GLY A 52 -18.75 14.51 -0.14
C GLY A 52 -20.04 15.28 -0.41
N PHE A 53 -20.29 15.65 -1.67
CA PHE A 53 -21.47 16.36 -2.16
C PHE A 53 -21.63 16.08 -3.65
N ASP A 54 -22.82 16.35 -4.20
CA ASP A 54 -23.04 16.24 -5.64
C ASP A 54 -22.23 17.32 -6.38
N ASN A 55 -21.43 16.93 -7.37
CA ASN A 55 -20.53 17.84 -8.08
C ASN A 55 -20.54 17.64 -9.59
N ALA A 56 -20.13 18.67 -10.33
CA ALA A 56 -20.01 18.59 -11.78
C ALA A 56 -18.87 17.66 -12.20
N ALA A 57 -19.14 16.78 -13.17
CA ALA A 57 -18.15 15.89 -13.79
C ALA A 57 -17.34 16.57 -14.92
N MET A 58 -17.86 17.68 -15.47
CA MET A 58 -17.31 18.38 -16.63
C MET A 58 -17.45 19.89 -16.47
N ASP A 59 -16.62 20.65 -17.18
CA ASP A 59 -16.76 22.09 -17.32
C ASP A 59 -17.93 22.41 -18.25
N GLY A 60 -18.85 23.26 -17.79
CA GLY A 60 -20.12 23.39 -18.48
C GLY A 60 -21.09 24.34 -17.83
N TYR A 61 -22.37 23.98 -17.90
CA TYR A 61 -23.46 24.75 -17.33
C TYR A 61 -24.41 23.83 -16.58
N ALA A 62 -24.67 24.16 -15.32
CA ALA A 62 -25.73 23.55 -14.53
C ALA A 62 -27.09 24.11 -14.99
N VAL A 63 -28.03 23.23 -15.24
CA VAL A 63 -29.35 23.55 -15.79
C VAL A 63 -30.46 22.83 -15.02
N ARG A 64 -31.66 23.41 -15.06
CA ARG A 64 -32.91 22.72 -14.73
C ARG A 64 -33.55 22.25 -16.01
N LEU A 65 -34.02 21.01 -16.08
CA LEU A 65 -34.66 20.47 -17.28
C LEU A 65 -35.90 21.28 -17.67
N ASN A 66 -36.65 21.78 -16.67
CA ASN A 66 -37.83 22.59 -16.89
C ASN A 66 -37.55 23.97 -17.51
N ASP A 67 -36.31 24.46 -17.45
CA ASP A 67 -35.90 25.73 -18.05
C ASP A 67 -35.45 25.54 -19.51
N LEU A 68 -35.12 24.31 -19.93
CA LEU A 68 -34.70 24.03 -21.30
C LEU A 68 -35.89 24.09 -22.27
N ARG A 69 -35.72 24.82 -23.37
CA ARG A 69 -36.67 24.90 -24.49
C ARG A 69 -35.88 24.83 -25.79
N ASP A 70 -36.39 24.10 -26.78
CA ASP A 70 -35.72 23.92 -28.06
C ASP A 70 -35.36 25.26 -28.70
N GLY A 71 -34.06 25.47 -28.97
CA GLY A 71 -33.51 26.67 -29.60
C GLY A 71 -33.43 27.93 -28.70
N ALA A 72 -33.99 27.90 -27.49
CA ALA A 72 -33.91 29.03 -26.57
C ALA A 72 -32.54 29.10 -25.87
N ALA A 73 -32.03 30.31 -25.69
CA ALA A 73 -30.83 30.56 -24.89
C ALA A 73 -31.20 30.87 -23.44
N LEU A 74 -30.41 30.39 -22.48
CA LEU A 74 -30.53 30.72 -21.06
C LEU A 74 -29.44 31.72 -20.65
N PRO A 75 -29.80 32.88 -20.08
CA PRO A 75 -28.82 33.78 -19.46
C PRO A 75 -28.02 33.05 -18.37
N VAL A 76 -26.76 33.45 -18.18
CA VAL A 76 -25.91 32.92 -17.11
C VAL A 76 -26.14 33.76 -15.86
N ALA A 77 -26.76 33.19 -14.83
CA ALA A 77 -27.06 33.90 -13.58
C ALA A 77 -25.87 33.95 -12.61
N GLY A 78 -24.90 33.07 -12.76
CA GLY A 78 -23.75 33.01 -11.86
C GLY A 78 -22.71 31.97 -12.27
N LYS A 79 -21.73 31.78 -11.39
CA LYS A 79 -20.63 30.84 -11.57
C LYS A 79 -20.40 30.01 -10.32
N ALA A 80 -20.10 28.72 -10.48
CA ALA A 80 -19.69 27.82 -9.42
C ALA A 80 -18.32 27.21 -9.75
N PHE A 81 -17.40 27.25 -8.79
CA PHE A 81 -16.04 26.69 -8.90
C PHE A 81 -15.76 25.72 -7.76
N ALA A 82 -14.75 24.86 -7.92
CA ALA A 82 -14.25 24.05 -6.82
C ALA A 82 -13.83 24.94 -5.64
N GLY A 83 -14.39 24.68 -4.45
CA GLY A 83 -14.17 25.50 -3.25
C GLY A 83 -14.95 26.83 -3.20
N GLN A 84 -15.65 27.23 -4.27
CA GLN A 84 -16.48 28.44 -4.32
C GLN A 84 -17.85 28.09 -4.93
N PRO A 85 -18.77 27.47 -4.16
CA PRO A 85 -20.10 27.12 -4.62
C PRO A 85 -20.92 28.37 -4.95
N PHE A 86 -21.88 28.22 -5.87
CA PHE A 86 -22.89 29.24 -6.13
C PHE A 86 -24.03 29.10 -5.11
N ASN A 87 -24.15 30.07 -4.20
CA ASN A 87 -25.15 30.09 -3.13
C ASN A 87 -26.18 31.22 -3.27
N ASP A 88 -26.09 32.03 -4.34
CA ASP A 88 -27.06 33.09 -4.59
C ASP A 88 -28.37 32.53 -5.12
N ALA A 89 -29.40 33.38 -5.19
CA ALA A 89 -30.66 33.00 -5.83
C ALA A 89 -30.40 32.59 -7.29
N TRP A 90 -30.93 31.43 -7.70
CA TRP A 90 -30.87 30.94 -9.08
C TRP A 90 -32.22 31.18 -9.78
N PRO A 91 -32.39 32.26 -10.56
CA PRO A 91 -33.67 32.60 -11.19
C PRO A 91 -34.13 31.53 -12.19
N SER A 92 -35.45 31.35 -12.33
CA SER A 92 -36.01 30.48 -13.38
C SER A 92 -35.64 30.99 -14.77
N GLY A 93 -35.45 30.06 -15.72
CA GLY A 93 -35.04 30.38 -17.09
C GLY A 93 -33.59 30.84 -17.21
N THR A 94 -32.71 30.51 -16.26
CA THR A 94 -31.28 30.84 -16.30
C THR A 94 -30.41 29.60 -16.04
N CYS A 95 -29.14 29.64 -16.43
CA CYS A 95 -28.16 28.59 -16.14
C CYS A 95 -27.01 29.12 -15.27
N ILE A 96 -26.27 28.20 -14.64
CA ILE A 96 -25.09 28.54 -13.84
C ILE A 96 -23.87 27.98 -14.56
N ARG A 97 -22.88 28.83 -14.86
CA ARG A 97 -21.58 28.36 -15.36
C ARG A 97 -20.92 27.55 -14.25
N ILE A 98 -20.53 26.32 -14.53
CA ILE A 98 -19.96 25.42 -13.51
C ILE A 98 -18.68 24.78 -14.05
N MET A 99 -17.69 24.64 -13.18
CA MET A 99 -16.45 23.93 -13.49
C MET A 99 -16.42 22.55 -12.82
N THR A 100 -15.60 21.65 -13.36
CA THR A 100 -15.39 20.30 -12.87
C THR A 100 -15.04 20.31 -11.38
N GLY A 101 -15.69 19.44 -10.61
CA GLY A 101 -15.51 19.34 -9.16
C GLY A 101 -16.26 20.39 -8.33
N ALA A 102 -16.87 21.40 -8.95
CA ALA A 102 -17.70 22.36 -8.23
C ALA A 102 -19.00 21.71 -7.73
N PRO A 103 -19.48 22.04 -6.52
CA PRO A 103 -20.79 21.61 -6.04
C PRO A 103 -21.90 22.06 -7.00
N VAL A 104 -22.83 21.15 -7.32
CA VAL A 104 -23.99 21.53 -8.14
C VAL A 104 -24.94 22.41 -7.30
N PRO A 105 -25.49 23.51 -7.86
CA PRO A 105 -26.46 24.33 -7.14
C PRO A 105 -27.74 23.56 -6.81
N GLU A 106 -28.44 24.00 -5.76
CA GLU A 106 -29.72 23.39 -5.38
C GLU A 106 -30.74 23.45 -6.52
N GLY A 107 -31.41 22.31 -6.77
CA GLY A 107 -32.37 22.16 -7.86
C GLY A 107 -31.73 21.94 -9.25
N CYS A 108 -30.42 21.70 -9.33
CA CYS A 108 -29.76 21.29 -10.57
C CYS A 108 -30.20 19.88 -10.98
N ASP A 109 -30.68 19.75 -12.22
CA ASP A 109 -31.08 18.47 -12.79
C ASP A 109 -29.96 17.84 -13.63
N ALA A 110 -29.11 18.66 -14.26
CA ALA A 110 -28.08 18.20 -15.20
C ALA A 110 -26.94 19.21 -15.35
N VAL A 111 -25.76 18.72 -15.76
CA VAL A 111 -24.65 19.56 -16.24
C VAL A 111 -24.43 19.28 -17.73
N VAL A 112 -24.42 20.33 -18.56
CA VAL A 112 -24.13 20.22 -19.99
C VAL A 112 -22.72 20.75 -20.25
N MET A 113 -21.89 19.94 -20.91
CA MET A 113 -20.51 20.34 -21.23
C MET A 113 -20.52 21.54 -22.19
N GLN A 114 -19.55 22.44 -22.04
CA GLN A 114 -19.48 23.66 -22.84
C GLN A 114 -19.37 23.38 -24.35
N GLU A 115 -18.81 22.24 -24.74
CA GLU A 115 -18.68 21.77 -26.12
C GLU A 115 -20.04 21.49 -26.77
N GLU A 116 -21.06 21.21 -25.96
CA GLU A 116 -22.46 21.01 -26.38
C GLU A 116 -23.30 22.29 -26.22
N THR A 117 -22.64 23.45 -26.19
CA THR A 117 -23.30 24.75 -26.08
C THR A 117 -22.79 25.76 -27.11
N GLU A 118 -23.66 26.71 -27.44
CA GLU A 118 -23.33 27.85 -28.28
C GLU A 118 -23.60 29.14 -27.49
N GLN A 119 -22.60 30.03 -27.44
CA GLN A 119 -22.75 31.34 -26.80
C GLN A 119 -23.45 32.32 -27.75
N THR A 120 -24.52 32.96 -27.28
CA THR A 120 -25.33 33.92 -28.03
C THR A 120 -25.45 35.24 -27.25
N GLU A 121 -25.94 36.30 -27.89
CA GLU A 121 -26.19 37.58 -27.22
C GLU A 121 -27.22 37.46 -26.07
N ALA A 122 -28.18 36.53 -26.18
CA ALA A 122 -29.22 36.30 -25.17
C ALA A 122 -28.80 35.34 -24.05
N GLY A 123 -27.63 34.71 -24.15
CA GLY A 123 -27.14 33.70 -23.20
C GLY A 123 -26.61 32.44 -23.88
N VAL A 124 -26.70 31.31 -23.20
CA VAL A 124 -26.15 30.03 -23.64
C VAL A 124 -27.25 29.17 -24.25
N ARG A 125 -27.06 28.74 -25.49
CA ARG A 125 -27.93 27.78 -26.17
C ARG A 125 -27.36 26.38 -26.02
N PHE A 126 -28.23 25.42 -25.74
CA PHE A 126 -27.87 24.00 -25.60
C PHE A 126 -28.21 23.28 -26.89
N ILE A 127 -27.21 22.67 -27.54
CA ILE A 127 -27.34 22.13 -28.91
C ILE A 127 -27.44 20.59 -28.95
N ALA A 128 -27.36 19.94 -27.79
CA ALA A 128 -27.53 18.50 -27.63
C ALA A 128 -28.69 18.18 -26.66
N PRO A 129 -29.34 17.00 -26.78
CA PRO A 129 -30.36 16.56 -25.83
C PRO A 129 -29.78 16.38 -24.42
N VAL A 130 -30.47 16.93 -23.42
CA VAL A 130 -30.05 16.88 -22.00
C VAL A 130 -30.85 15.83 -21.23
N LYS A 131 -30.17 14.94 -20.52
CA LYS A 131 -30.78 13.91 -19.67
C LYS A 131 -30.66 14.28 -18.19
N ALA A 132 -31.67 13.89 -17.40
CA ALA A 132 -31.62 14.02 -15.95
C ALA A 132 -30.39 13.30 -15.37
N GLY A 133 -29.67 13.98 -14.48
CA GLY A 133 -28.47 13.48 -13.80
C GLY A 133 -27.20 13.44 -14.63
N GLN A 134 -27.22 13.82 -15.92
CA GLN A 134 -26.01 13.73 -16.74
C GLN A 134 -24.89 14.64 -16.19
N HIS A 135 -23.66 14.13 -16.21
CA HIS A 135 -22.46 14.81 -15.72
C HIS A 135 -22.55 15.36 -14.28
N ILE A 136 -23.41 14.78 -13.45
CA ILE A 136 -23.44 15.01 -12.01
C ILE A 136 -22.88 13.77 -11.32
N ARG A 137 -21.73 13.94 -10.66
CA ARG A 137 -21.16 12.96 -9.75
C ARG A 137 -21.92 13.04 -8.43
N ARG A 138 -22.50 11.93 -7.97
CA ARG A 138 -23.34 11.90 -6.78
C ARG A 138 -22.50 11.69 -5.53
N ARG A 139 -22.95 12.26 -4.41
CA ARG A 139 -22.34 12.04 -3.11
C ARG A 139 -22.20 10.53 -2.83
N GLY A 140 -20.98 10.11 -2.50
CA GLY A 140 -20.66 8.73 -2.14
C GLY A 140 -20.66 7.74 -3.31
N GLU A 141 -20.66 8.20 -4.57
CA GLU A 141 -20.64 7.29 -5.72
C GLU A 141 -19.33 6.50 -5.86
N ASP A 142 -18.20 7.05 -5.38
CA ASP A 142 -16.90 6.36 -5.39
C ASP A 142 -16.73 5.54 -4.11
N ILE A 143 -16.93 6.17 -2.96
CA ILE A 143 -16.78 5.56 -1.63
C ILE A 143 -17.93 6.07 -0.76
N ALA A 144 -18.76 5.16 -0.27
CA ALA A 144 -19.81 5.51 0.68
C ALA A 144 -19.25 5.56 2.12
N HIS A 145 -19.80 6.46 2.94
CA HIS A 145 -19.56 6.48 4.37
C HIS A 145 -19.84 5.10 4.98
N GLY A 146 -18.90 4.58 5.77
CA GLY A 146 -19.02 3.29 6.42
C GLY A 146 -18.66 2.08 5.54
N ALA A 147 -18.32 2.28 4.26
CA ALA A 147 -17.81 1.21 3.42
C ALA A 147 -16.37 0.84 3.81
N VAL A 148 -16.03 -0.46 3.69
CA VAL A 148 -14.64 -0.93 3.78
C VAL A 148 -13.93 -0.52 2.50
N VAL A 149 -12.91 0.33 2.63
CA VAL A 149 -12.10 0.85 1.52
C VAL A 149 -10.96 -0.11 1.22
N PHE A 150 -10.27 -0.57 2.25
CA PHE A 150 -9.25 -1.60 2.15
C PHE A 150 -9.45 -2.63 3.27
N PRO A 151 -9.46 -3.93 2.95
CA PRO A 151 -9.54 -4.96 3.98
C PRO A 151 -8.25 -5.04 4.81
N ALA A 152 -8.34 -5.63 5.99
CA ALA A 152 -7.17 -6.09 6.76
C ALA A 152 -6.26 -6.97 5.89
N GLY A 153 -4.94 -6.85 6.07
CA GLY A 153 -3.96 -7.59 5.27
C GLY A 153 -3.59 -6.92 3.94
N THR A 154 -4.09 -5.71 3.66
CA THR A 154 -3.77 -4.97 2.43
C THR A 154 -2.37 -4.35 2.54
N PRO A 155 -1.45 -4.63 1.61
CA PRO A 155 -0.19 -3.92 1.51
C PRO A 155 -0.42 -2.47 1.08
N LEU A 156 0.11 -1.51 1.82
CA LEU A 156 -0.04 -0.09 1.55
C LEU A 156 1.07 0.40 0.61
N THR A 157 0.68 0.84 -0.57
CA THR A 157 1.57 1.38 -1.60
C THR A 157 1.17 2.81 -1.97
N VAL A 158 1.73 3.33 -3.07
CA VAL A 158 1.33 4.63 -3.63
C VAL A 158 -0.12 4.65 -4.14
N ALA A 159 -0.75 3.49 -4.33
CA ALA A 159 -2.16 3.42 -4.74
C ALA A 159 -3.10 3.63 -3.55
N GLU A 160 -2.82 3.03 -2.40
CA GLU A 160 -3.70 3.03 -1.23
C GLU A 160 -3.53 4.30 -0.38
N LEU A 161 -2.29 4.73 -0.14
CA LEU A 161 -2.01 5.82 0.81
C LEU A 161 -2.68 7.15 0.45
N PRO A 162 -2.72 7.60 -0.83
CA PRO A 162 -3.44 8.82 -1.19
C PRO A 162 -4.95 8.71 -0.99
N VAL A 163 -5.52 7.50 -1.14
CA VAL A 163 -6.95 7.27 -0.85
C VAL A 163 -7.20 7.43 0.65
N LEU A 164 -6.33 6.89 1.52
CA LEU A 164 -6.46 7.13 2.96
C LEU A 164 -6.38 8.62 3.32
N ALA A 165 -5.45 9.34 2.69
CA ALA A 165 -5.31 10.77 2.90
C ALA A 165 -6.55 11.55 2.42
N SER A 166 -7.17 11.16 1.29
CA SER A 166 -8.38 11.82 0.78
C SER A 166 -9.60 11.61 1.68
N LEU A 167 -9.60 10.56 2.50
CA LEU A 167 -10.57 10.29 3.55
C LEU A 167 -10.30 11.07 4.85
N GLY A 168 -9.23 11.87 4.91
CA GLY A 168 -8.83 12.61 6.10
C GLY A 168 -8.15 11.76 7.17
N ILE A 169 -7.75 10.53 6.85
CA ILE A 169 -7.03 9.64 7.76
C ILE A 169 -5.56 10.06 7.80
N ALA A 170 -5.06 10.46 8.97
CA ALA A 170 -3.67 10.91 9.13
C ALA A 170 -2.70 9.77 9.54
N GLU A 171 -3.22 8.79 10.27
CA GLU A 171 -2.49 7.65 10.82
C GLU A 171 -3.29 6.37 10.56
N VAL A 172 -2.58 5.26 10.38
CA VAL A 172 -3.17 3.96 10.11
C VAL A 172 -2.55 2.91 11.00
N GLU A 173 -3.39 2.02 11.53
CA GLU A 173 -2.93 0.86 12.28
C GLU A 173 -2.48 -0.24 11.32
N VAL A 174 -1.23 -0.66 11.47
CA VAL A 174 -0.56 -1.62 10.61
C VAL A 174 0.05 -2.74 11.43
N VAL A 175 0.25 -3.89 10.81
CA VAL A 175 1.06 -4.96 11.40
C VAL A 175 2.49 -4.45 11.57
N ARG A 176 3.11 -4.70 12.74
CA ARG A 176 4.50 -4.30 12.99
C ARG A 176 5.43 -4.93 11.95
N LYS A 177 6.59 -4.33 11.73
CA LYS A 177 7.60 -4.92 10.84
C LYS A 177 8.03 -6.30 11.34
N VAL A 178 8.25 -7.22 10.40
CA VAL A 178 8.92 -8.49 10.67
C VAL A 178 10.36 -8.18 11.06
N ARG A 179 10.82 -8.78 12.16
CA ARG A 179 12.20 -8.67 12.64
C ARG A 179 12.99 -9.87 12.15
N VAL A 180 14.10 -9.61 11.46
CA VAL A 180 14.93 -10.64 10.86
C VAL A 180 16.35 -10.50 11.39
N ALA A 181 16.80 -11.47 12.17
CA ALA A 181 18.19 -11.58 12.58
C ALA A 181 19.00 -12.26 11.47
N VAL A 182 20.14 -11.69 11.11
CA VAL A 182 21.04 -12.24 10.08
C VAL A 182 22.46 -12.31 10.61
N PHE A 183 23.09 -13.45 10.42
CA PHE A 183 24.52 -13.66 10.68
C PHE A 183 25.14 -14.58 9.63
N SER A 184 26.47 -14.58 9.61
CA SER A 184 27.30 -15.55 8.89
C SER A 184 28.25 -16.22 9.89
N THR A 185 28.79 -17.37 9.52
CA THR A 185 29.84 -18.03 10.31
C THR A 185 30.88 -18.63 9.37
N GLY A 186 32.12 -18.76 9.85
CA GLY A 186 33.23 -19.30 9.07
C GLY A 186 34.52 -18.54 9.32
N ASP A 187 35.60 -19.27 9.63
CA ASP A 187 36.92 -18.69 9.88
C ASP A 187 37.56 -18.11 8.60
N GLU A 188 37.06 -18.52 7.43
CA GLU A 188 37.42 -17.96 6.13
C GLU A 188 36.84 -16.56 5.91
N LEU A 189 35.82 -16.14 6.66
CA LEU A 189 35.12 -14.88 6.40
C LEU A 189 35.84 -13.68 7.04
N GLN A 190 35.97 -12.61 6.26
CA GLN A 190 36.57 -11.35 6.68
C GLN A 190 35.64 -10.16 6.39
N LEU A 191 35.69 -9.14 7.25
CA LEU A 191 34.93 -7.91 7.06
C LEU A 191 35.55 -7.04 5.95
N PRO A 192 34.72 -6.39 5.10
CA PRO A 192 35.21 -5.39 4.16
C PRO A 192 36.03 -4.29 4.85
N GLY A 193 37.16 -3.92 4.24
CA GLY A 193 38.09 -2.91 4.77
C GLY A 193 39.18 -3.45 5.69
N GLN A 194 39.13 -4.74 6.06
CA GLN A 194 40.23 -5.43 6.74
C GLN A 194 41.10 -6.18 5.72
N PRO A 195 42.42 -6.33 5.94
CA PRO A 195 43.26 -7.16 5.07
C PRO A 195 42.81 -8.63 5.14
N LEU A 196 42.88 -9.32 4.00
CA LEU A 196 42.64 -10.76 3.94
C LEU A 196 43.84 -11.53 4.50
N GLY A 197 43.58 -12.46 5.42
CA GLY A 197 44.51 -13.51 5.81
C GLY A 197 44.59 -14.63 4.76
N ASP A 198 45.41 -15.64 5.07
CA ASP A 198 45.53 -16.82 4.21
C ASP A 198 44.21 -17.59 4.16
N GLY A 199 43.77 -17.97 2.97
CA GLY A 199 42.48 -18.65 2.75
C GLY A 199 41.22 -17.84 3.03
N GLN A 200 41.33 -16.55 3.39
CA GLN A 200 40.16 -15.73 3.70
C GLN A 200 39.51 -15.07 2.48
N ILE A 201 38.20 -14.87 2.56
CA ILE A 201 37.36 -14.15 1.60
C ILE A 201 36.49 -13.14 2.34
N TYR A 202 35.99 -12.12 1.62
CA TYR A 202 35.07 -11.16 2.22
C TYR A 202 33.65 -11.72 2.33
N ASP A 203 32.97 -11.43 3.43
CA ASP A 203 31.57 -11.79 3.63
C ASP A 203 30.63 -10.92 2.79
N THR A 204 30.14 -11.49 1.69
CA THR A 204 29.23 -10.84 0.74
C THR A 204 27.77 -11.25 0.93
N ASN A 205 27.51 -12.51 1.28
CA ASN A 205 26.14 -13.04 1.39
C ASN A 205 25.36 -12.33 2.49
N ARG A 206 25.98 -12.06 3.65
CA ARG A 206 25.31 -11.34 4.73
C ARG A 206 24.90 -9.93 4.30
N LEU A 207 25.77 -9.26 3.53
CA LEU A 207 25.46 -7.94 2.98
C LEU A 207 24.30 -8.01 1.98
N ALA A 208 24.33 -8.97 1.05
CA ALA A 208 23.28 -9.15 0.06
C ALA A 208 21.91 -9.41 0.71
N VAL A 209 21.85 -10.36 1.64
CA VAL A 209 20.62 -10.68 2.40
C VAL A 209 20.14 -9.48 3.21
N HIS A 210 21.04 -8.76 3.89
CA HIS A 210 20.68 -7.56 4.66
C HIS A 210 19.99 -6.51 3.79
N LEU A 211 20.56 -6.21 2.62
CA LEU A 211 20.01 -5.22 1.69
C LEU A 211 18.65 -5.65 1.12
N MET A 212 18.49 -6.93 0.78
CA MET A 212 17.20 -7.46 0.31
C MET A 212 16.11 -7.32 1.38
N LEU A 213 16.41 -7.66 2.64
CA LEU A 213 15.45 -7.55 3.75
C LEU A 213 15.08 -6.10 4.06
N GLN A 214 16.07 -5.17 4.00
CA GLN A 214 15.80 -3.74 4.14
C GLN A 214 14.88 -3.22 3.03
N GLN A 215 15.12 -3.63 1.78
CA GLN A 215 14.28 -3.25 0.65
C GLN A 215 12.86 -3.80 0.77
N LEU A 216 12.69 -5.00 1.35
CA LEU A 216 11.38 -5.58 1.68
C LEU A 216 10.68 -4.89 2.87
N GLY A 217 11.34 -3.93 3.52
CA GLY A 217 10.75 -3.12 4.60
C GLY A 217 10.83 -3.75 5.99
N TYR A 218 11.61 -4.82 6.15
CA TYR A 218 11.80 -5.52 7.43
C TYR A 218 12.76 -4.80 8.37
N GLU A 219 12.66 -5.09 9.67
CA GLU A 219 13.61 -4.65 10.69
C GLU A 219 14.75 -5.68 10.75
N VAL A 220 15.95 -5.29 10.29
CA VAL A 220 17.08 -6.23 10.17
C VAL A 220 18.03 -6.09 11.34
N ILE A 221 18.27 -7.19 12.05
CA ILE A 221 19.19 -7.28 13.19
C ILE A 221 20.44 -8.01 12.72
N ASN A 222 21.48 -7.25 12.36
CA ASN A 222 22.72 -7.82 11.83
C ASN A 222 23.67 -8.19 12.97
N LEU A 223 23.89 -9.49 13.18
CA LEU A 223 24.74 -10.02 14.25
C LEU A 223 26.20 -10.22 13.84
N GLY A 224 26.56 -9.88 12.58
CA GLY A 224 27.93 -9.95 12.10
C GLY A 224 28.38 -11.36 11.67
N ILE A 225 29.70 -11.52 11.65
CA ILE A 225 30.36 -12.82 11.45
C ILE A 225 30.54 -13.44 12.84
N ILE A 226 29.91 -14.59 13.07
CA ILE A 226 30.09 -15.38 14.27
C ILE A 226 31.31 -16.29 14.05
N PRO A 227 32.26 -16.36 14.99
CA PRO A 227 33.38 -17.30 14.87
C PRO A 227 32.88 -18.75 14.84
N ASP A 228 33.63 -19.64 14.19
CA ASP A 228 33.29 -21.07 14.12
C ASP A 228 33.58 -21.80 15.44
N ASP A 229 32.85 -21.40 16.48
CA ASP A 229 32.92 -21.91 17.84
C ASP A 229 31.50 -22.31 18.30
N PRO A 230 31.27 -23.56 18.72
CA PRO A 230 29.93 -24.03 19.09
C PRO A 230 29.25 -23.23 20.20
N ALA A 231 30.01 -22.69 21.17
CA ALA A 231 29.45 -21.90 22.26
C ALA A 231 29.03 -20.52 21.74
N LYS A 232 29.85 -19.88 20.91
CA LYS A 232 29.52 -18.57 20.31
C LYS A 232 28.35 -18.66 19.34
N LEU A 233 28.28 -19.72 18.53
CA LEU A 233 27.13 -19.98 17.66
C LEU A 233 25.86 -20.16 18.47
N ARG A 234 25.92 -20.96 19.54
CA ARG A 234 24.77 -21.14 20.45
C ARG A 234 24.31 -19.81 21.05
N ASP A 235 25.23 -18.99 21.53
CA ASP A 235 24.90 -17.70 22.14
C ASP A 235 24.30 -16.73 21.11
N ALA A 236 24.82 -16.73 19.87
CA ALA A 236 24.27 -15.97 18.76
C ALA A 236 22.84 -16.40 18.41
N PHE A 237 22.56 -17.71 18.38
CA PHE A 237 21.22 -18.25 18.17
C PHE A 237 20.24 -17.87 19.28
N ILE A 238 20.66 -17.99 20.55
CA ILE A 238 19.84 -17.56 21.69
C ILE A 238 19.50 -16.08 21.59
N ALA A 239 20.50 -15.25 21.28
CA ALA A 239 20.31 -13.81 21.14
C ALA A 239 19.36 -13.50 19.97
N ALA A 240 19.52 -14.15 18.82
CA ALA A 240 18.67 -14.00 17.64
C ALA A 240 17.21 -14.38 17.90
N ASP A 241 16.96 -15.54 18.51
CA ASP A 241 15.63 -16.05 18.85
C ASP A 241 14.86 -15.13 19.82
N GLN A 242 15.58 -14.43 20.70
CA GLN A 242 14.95 -13.53 21.67
C GLN A 242 14.47 -12.20 21.08
N GLN A 243 14.98 -11.80 19.92
CA GLN A 243 14.78 -10.47 19.36
C GLN A 243 14.15 -10.46 17.95
N ALA A 244 14.15 -11.60 17.24
CA ALA A 244 13.68 -11.70 15.86
C ALA A 244 12.52 -12.69 15.71
N ASP A 245 11.73 -12.47 14.66
CA ASP A 245 10.70 -13.42 14.20
C ASP A 245 11.30 -14.48 13.28
N VAL A 246 12.38 -14.13 12.58
CA VAL A 246 13.09 -14.99 11.64
C VAL A 246 14.59 -14.87 11.90
N VAL A 247 15.30 -16.00 11.87
CA VAL A 247 16.76 -16.07 11.93
C VAL A 247 17.27 -16.66 10.63
N ILE A 248 18.18 -15.94 9.96
CA ILE A 248 18.81 -16.37 8.71
C ILE A 248 20.32 -16.49 8.93
N SER A 249 20.86 -17.66 8.61
CA SER A 249 22.29 -17.81 8.36
C SER A 249 22.55 -17.58 6.88
N SER A 250 23.43 -16.64 6.56
CA SER A 250 23.80 -16.32 5.17
C SER A 250 24.99 -17.14 4.64
N GLY A 251 25.57 -18.00 5.48
CA GLY A 251 26.71 -18.86 5.12
C GLY A 251 27.32 -19.56 6.35
N GLY A 252 27.88 -20.76 6.13
CA GLY A 252 28.68 -21.50 7.11
C GLY A 252 27.93 -22.43 8.06
N VAL A 253 26.60 -22.50 8.02
CA VAL A 253 25.85 -23.51 8.76
C VAL A 253 25.62 -24.70 7.83
N SER A 254 26.55 -25.67 7.86
CA SER A 254 26.57 -26.78 6.90
C SER A 254 25.60 -27.91 7.25
N VAL A 255 25.05 -28.54 6.21
CA VAL A 255 24.32 -29.82 6.21
C VAL A 255 25.25 -31.06 6.15
N GLY A 256 26.56 -30.90 6.34
CA GLY A 256 27.60 -31.95 6.36
C GLY A 256 28.16 -32.28 7.75
N GLU A 257 29.10 -33.25 7.82
CA GLU A 257 29.62 -33.98 9.00
C GLU A 257 30.04 -33.18 10.27
N ALA A 258 30.07 -31.84 10.23
CA ALA A 258 30.38 -30.95 11.36
C ALA A 258 29.11 -30.39 12.03
N ASP A 259 28.20 -31.30 12.40
CA ASP A 259 26.80 -31.00 12.71
C ASP A 259 26.56 -30.63 14.19
N TYR A 260 26.85 -29.39 14.56
CA TYR A 260 26.57 -28.86 15.90
C TYR A 260 25.23 -28.12 16.00
N THR A 261 24.58 -27.80 14.87
CA THR A 261 23.34 -27.02 14.83
C THR A 261 22.06 -27.87 14.94
N LYS A 262 22.09 -29.17 14.62
CA LYS A 262 20.93 -30.07 14.79
C LYS A 262 20.50 -30.33 16.24
N ASN A 263 21.32 -29.98 17.24
CA ASN A 263 21.07 -30.27 18.65
C ASN A 263 20.45 -29.12 19.45
N TYR A 264 20.00 -28.04 18.81
CA TYR A 264 19.45 -26.90 19.55
C TYR A 264 17.97 -27.12 19.98
N PRO A 265 17.65 -26.98 21.28
CA PRO A 265 16.30 -27.17 21.78
C PRO A 265 15.36 -26.06 21.32
N ARG A 266 14.24 -26.48 20.72
CA ARG A 266 13.17 -25.61 20.19
C ARG A 266 12.41 -24.93 21.32
N ARG A 267 12.01 -23.67 21.12
CA ARG A 267 10.77 -23.18 21.74
C ARG A 267 9.58 -23.88 21.10
N ALA A 268 8.55 -24.13 21.89
CA ALA A 268 7.26 -24.58 21.36
C ALA A 268 6.76 -23.56 20.33
N GLY A 269 6.80 -23.91 19.04
CA GLY A 269 6.36 -23.06 17.92
C GLY A 269 7.46 -22.53 16.99
N GLY A 270 8.75 -22.79 17.24
CA GLY A 270 9.82 -22.38 16.32
C GLY A 270 10.03 -23.40 15.19
N ASP A 271 9.79 -22.99 13.95
CA ASP A 271 10.07 -23.81 12.76
C ASP A 271 11.46 -23.56 12.15
N ARG A 272 11.89 -24.49 11.28
CA ARG A 272 13.26 -24.65 10.76
C ARG A 272 13.92 -23.34 10.31
N LEU A 273 15.21 -23.22 10.65
CA LEU A 273 16.21 -22.40 10.00
C LEU A 273 16.04 -22.42 8.47
N LEU A 274 15.97 -21.23 7.87
CA LEU A 274 16.11 -21.05 6.43
C LEU A 274 17.58 -20.75 6.16
N GLU A 275 18.23 -21.68 5.46
CA GLU A 275 19.61 -21.54 4.99
C GLU A 275 19.55 -21.23 3.50
N ALA A 276 20.15 -20.10 3.09
CA ALA A 276 20.37 -19.82 1.68
C ALA A 276 21.52 -20.72 1.19
N GLY A 277 21.19 -21.75 0.41
CA GLY A 277 22.18 -22.58 -0.27
C GLY A 277 22.80 -21.83 -1.45
N ASP A 278 24.05 -22.18 -1.76
CA ASP A 278 24.82 -21.72 -2.92
C ASP A 278 24.12 -21.98 -4.27
#